data_AF-A0A0C3PQT7-F1
#
_entry.id   AF-A0A0C3PQT7-F1
#
_cell.length_a   1.000
_cell.length_b   1.000
_cell.length_c   1.000
_cell.angle_alpha   90.00
_cell.angle_beta   90.00
_cell.angle_gamma   90.00
#
_symmetry.space_group_name_H-M   'P 1'
#
loop_
_entity.id
_entity.type
_entity.pdbx_description
1 polymer ?
#
loop_
_entity_poly.entity_id
_entity_poly.type
_entity_poly.pdbx_seq_one_letter_code
_entity_poly.pdbx_strand_id
1 'polypeptide(L)'
;GHGSHITKEMCQLAIKNNIELFCLPPHMTHKLQPLDVGIFGPLQHAWWKQCDKVLEATGEEITREDFIKQYMTAHTKAFTSKIILKAWKNSSIHPLNPHLFNDQDFAPSM
;
A
#
# COMPACT_ATOMS: atom_id res chain seq x y z
N GLY A 1 -12.41 2.77 7.41
CA GLY A 1 -11.95 3.61 6.28
C GLY A 1 -12.23 5.08 6.57
N HIS A 2 -11.44 6.01 6.02
CA HIS A 2 -11.72 7.45 6.15
C HIS A 2 -13.01 7.81 5.39
N GLY A 3 -13.82 8.74 5.93
CA GLY A 3 -15.15 9.06 5.41
C GLY A 3 -15.18 9.52 3.94
N SER A 4 -14.06 10.04 3.43
CA SER A 4 -13.91 10.39 2.01
C SER A 4 -13.92 9.20 1.06
N HIS A 5 -13.70 7.96 1.54
CA HIS A 5 -13.65 6.75 0.74
C HIS A 5 -14.96 5.92 0.78
N ILE A 6 -16.00 6.41 1.46
CA ILE A 6 -17.29 5.72 1.60
C ILE A 6 -18.43 6.72 1.35
N THR A 7 -18.31 7.48 0.25
CA THR A 7 -19.42 8.34 -0.18
C THR A 7 -20.51 7.50 -0.83
N LYS A 8 -21.75 8.00 -0.80
CA LYS A 8 -22.89 7.32 -1.43
C LYS A 8 -22.63 7.08 -2.92
N GLU A 9 -22.04 8.05 -3.60
CA GLU A 9 -21.71 8.01 -5.01
C GLU A 9 -20.69 6.90 -5.30
N MET A 10 -19.67 6.75 -4.45
CA MET A 10 -18.66 5.70 -4.59
C MET A 10 -19.25 4.31 -4.37
N CYS A 11 -20.09 4.14 -3.34
CA CYS A 11 -20.78 2.87 -3.09
C CYS A 11 -21.72 2.50 -4.24
N GLN A 12 -22.50 3.45 -4.76
CA GLN A 12 -23.38 3.23 -5.90
C GLN A 12 -22.60 2.84 -7.16
N LEU A 13 -21.46 3.49 -7.41
CA LEU A 13 -20.61 3.15 -8.55
C LEU A 13 -20.00 1.75 -8.41
N ALA A 14 -19.56 1.37 -7.21
CA ALA A 14 -19.03 0.04 -6.95
C ALA A 14 -20.08 -1.05 -7.18
N ILE A 15 -21.30 -0.86 -6.63
CA ILE A 15 -22.44 -1.77 -6.84
C ILE A 15 -22.75 -1.91 -8.35
N LYS A 16 -22.83 -0.79 -9.07
CA LYS A 16 -23.12 -0.78 -10.51
C LYS A 16 -22.09 -1.57 -11.33
N ASN A 17 -20.84 -1.63 -10.88
CA ASN A 17 -19.75 -2.32 -11.57
C ASN A 17 -19.39 -3.68 -10.95
N ASN A 18 -20.23 -4.22 -10.05
CA ASN A 18 -19.99 -5.49 -9.37
C ASN A 18 -18.62 -5.54 -8.64
N ILE A 19 -18.26 -4.43 -7.99
CA ILE A 19 -17.05 -4.29 -7.18
C ILE A 19 -17.45 -4.34 -5.70
N GLU A 20 -16.87 -5.28 -4.96
CA GLU A 20 -17.05 -5.37 -3.51
C GLU A 20 -16.06 -4.44 -2.80
N LEU A 21 -16.58 -3.53 -1.97
CA LEU A 21 -15.76 -2.59 -1.21
C LEU A 21 -15.36 -3.19 0.13
N PHE A 22 -14.09 -3.53 0.28
CA PHE A 22 -13.54 -4.01 1.54
C PHE A 22 -13.26 -2.84 2.51
N CYS A 23 -14.16 -2.62 3.46
CA CYS A 23 -14.02 -1.57 4.46
C CYS A 23 -13.21 -2.06 5.66
N LEU A 24 -11.96 -1.58 5.80
CA LEU A 24 -11.13 -1.91 6.94
C LEU A 24 -11.73 -1.36 8.25
N PRO A 25 -11.71 -2.15 9.34
CA PRO A 25 -12.01 -1.64 10.67
C PRO A 25 -11.08 -0.48 11.04
N PRO A 26 -11.52 0.41 11.96
CA PRO A 26 -10.68 1.49 12.47
C PRO A 26 -9.32 0.97 12.97
N HIS A 27 -8.26 1.74 12.74
CA HIS A 27 -6.89 1.44 13.20
C HIS A 27 -6.26 0.13 12.68
N MET A 28 -6.88 -0.59 11.75
CA MET A 28 -6.36 -1.88 11.25
C MET A 28 -5.55 -1.79 9.96
N THR A 29 -5.28 -0.60 9.43
CA THR A 29 -4.51 -0.41 8.18
C THR A 29 -3.16 -1.12 8.22
N HIS A 30 -2.40 -0.95 9.30
CA HIS A 30 -1.08 -1.57 9.48
C HIS A 30 -1.08 -3.11 9.54
N LYS A 31 -2.27 -3.75 9.61
CA LYS A 31 -2.43 -5.21 9.67
C LYS A 31 -3.14 -5.77 8.45
N LEU A 32 -4.19 -5.10 7.99
CA LEU A 32 -5.07 -5.61 6.95
C LEU A 32 -4.85 -4.96 5.59
N GLN A 33 -4.20 -3.79 5.50
CA GLN A 33 -3.99 -3.13 4.22
C GLN A 33 -2.71 -3.67 3.57
N PRO A 34 -2.78 -4.44 2.46
CA PRO A 34 -1.59 -5.09 1.89
C PRO A 34 -0.51 -4.08 1.48
N LEU A 35 -0.92 -2.89 1.04
CA LEU A 35 0.01 -1.83 0.67
C LEU A 35 0.88 -1.39 1.86
N ASP A 36 0.27 -1.12 3.00
CA ASP A 36 0.99 -0.73 4.23
C ASP A 36 1.80 -1.90 4.80
N VAL A 37 1.23 -3.11 4.82
CA VAL A 37 1.86 -4.29 5.41
C VAL A 37 3.11 -4.73 4.65
N GLY A 38 3.13 -4.60 3.31
CA GLY A 38 4.15 -5.26 2.50
C GLY A 38 4.75 -4.47 1.35
N ILE A 39 4.18 -3.34 0.93
CA ILE A 39 4.59 -2.65 -0.30
C ILE A 39 5.24 -1.30 -0.01
N PHE A 40 4.69 -0.48 0.89
CA PHE A 40 5.19 0.87 1.12
C PHE A 40 6.59 0.91 1.71
N GLY A 41 6.96 -0.02 2.60
CA GLY A 41 8.33 -0.13 3.08
C GLY A 41 9.35 -0.39 1.96
N PRO A 42 9.19 -1.47 1.15
CA PRO A 42 10.04 -1.70 -0.02
C PRO A 42 10.05 -0.57 -1.05
N LEU A 43 8.90 0.07 -1.29
CA LEU A 43 8.78 1.22 -2.19
C LEU A 43 9.58 2.41 -1.69
N GLN A 44 9.46 2.77 -0.41
CA GLN A 44 10.20 3.87 0.20
C GLN A 44 11.71 3.62 0.10
N HIS A 45 12.16 2.39 0.39
CA HIS A 45 13.56 2.02 0.24
C HIS A 45 14.06 2.11 -1.21
N ALA A 46 13.25 1.62 -2.16
CA ALA A 46 13.57 1.69 -3.58
C ALA A 46 13.60 3.14 -4.08
N TRP A 47 12.73 3.99 -3.53
CA TRP A 47 12.65 5.41 -3.85
C TRP A 47 13.89 6.16 -3.38
N TRP A 48 14.31 5.99 -2.12
CA TRP A 48 15.53 6.61 -1.61
C TRP A 48 16.75 6.22 -2.42
N LYS A 49 16.92 4.92 -2.72
CA LYS A 49 18.00 4.45 -3.61
C LYS A 49 17.94 5.07 -5.00
N GLN A 50 16.76 5.39 -5.51
CA GLN A 50 16.62 6.04 -6.81
C GLN A 50 17.00 7.51 -6.74
N CYS A 51 16.63 8.21 -5.66
CA CYS A 51 17.07 9.58 -5.40
C CYS A 51 18.60 9.65 -5.32
N ASP A 52 19.23 8.80 -4.50
CA ASP A 52 20.68 8.76 -4.33
C ASP A 52 21.38 8.52 -5.68
N LYS A 53 20.87 7.56 -6.46
CA LYS A 53 21.41 7.26 -7.78
C LYS A 53 21.34 8.44 -8.76
N VAL A 54 20.25 9.20 -8.75
CA VAL A 54 20.11 10.38 -9.62
C VAL A 54 21.07 11.48 -9.18
N LEU A 55 21.14 11.74 -7.87
CA LEU A 55 22.04 12.73 -7.30
C LEU A 55 23.51 12.40 -7.60
N GLU A 56 23.93 11.15 -7.41
CA GLU A 56 25.28 10.68 -7.73
C GLU A 56 25.61 10.81 -9.22
N ALA A 57 24.66 10.55 -10.10
CA ALA A 57 24.88 10.55 -11.55
C ALA A 57 24.86 11.94 -12.19
N THR A 58 24.10 12.87 -11.61
CA THR A 58 23.83 14.19 -12.23
C THR A 58 24.36 15.36 -11.40
N GLY A 59 24.58 15.16 -10.10
CA GLY A 59 24.87 16.24 -9.14
C GLY A 59 23.63 17.03 -8.70
N GLU A 60 22.43 16.66 -9.17
CA GLU A 60 21.18 17.38 -8.92
C GLU A 60 20.10 16.47 -8.32
N GLU A 61 19.20 17.05 -7.53
CA GLU A 61 18.02 16.36 -7.00
C GLU A 61 16.96 16.13 -8.09
N ILE A 62 16.05 15.17 -7.84
CA ILE A 62 14.94 14.89 -8.76
C ILE A 62 13.98 16.09 -8.78
N THR A 63 13.78 16.65 -9.97
CA THR A 63 12.83 17.74 -10.21
C THR A 63 11.38 17.26 -10.19
N ARG A 64 10.44 18.19 -10.13
CA ARG A 64 9.01 17.88 -10.20
C ARG A 64 8.64 17.25 -11.54
N GLU A 65 9.26 17.70 -12.61
CA GLU A 65 9.05 17.25 -13.99
C GLU A 65 9.51 15.79 -14.16
N ASP A 66 10.60 15.40 -13.50
CA ASP A 66 11.14 14.04 -13.56
C ASP A 66 10.53 13.09 -12.51
N PHE A 67 9.81 13.60 -11.51
CA PHE A 67 9.29 12.81 -10.39
C PHE A 67 8.60 11.52 -10.84
N ILE A 68 7.64 11.60 -11.76
CA ILE A 68 6.87 10.43 -12.21
C ILE A 68 7.79 9.38 -12.82
N LYS A 69 8.71 9.79 -13.70
CA LYS A 69 9.66 8.88 -14.38
C LYS A 69 10.54 8.16 -13.36
N GLN A 70 11.10 8.90 -12.40
CA GLN A 70 11.97 8.33 -11.38
C GLN A 70 11.17 7.45 -10.42
N TYR A 71 9.97 7.88 -10.03
CA TYR A 71 9.09 7.13 -9.14
C TYR A 71 8.70 5.79 -9.77
N MET A 72 8.39 5.75 -11.06
CA MET A 72 8.09 4.49 -11.76
C MET A 72 9.28 3.53 -11.76
N THR A 73 10.52 4.05 -11.74
CA THR A 73 11.72 3.22 -11.60
C THR A 73 11.81 2.58 -10.20
N ALA A 74 11.43 3.28 -9.15
CA ALA A 74 11.33 2.70 -7.80
C ALA A 74 10.13 1.76 -7.66
N HIS A 75 8.99 2.14 -8.23
CA HIS A 75 7.73 1.39 -8.22
C HIS A 75 7.92 -0.03 -8.80
N THR A 76 8.54 -0.16 -9.97
CA THR A 76 8.79 -1.46 -10.61
C THR A 76 9.67 -2.39 -9.78
N LYS A 77 10.55 -1.84 -8.92
CA LYS A 77 11.38 -2.64 -7.99
C LYS A 77 10.58 -3.13 -6.78
N ALA A 78 9.59 -2.36 -6.32
CA ALA A 78 8.78 -2.68 -5.14
C ALA A 78 7.54 -3.54 -5.47
N PHE A 79 6.88 -3.27 -6.60
CA PHE A 79 5.66 -3.95 -7.04
C PHE A 79 5.96 -5.19 -7.87
N THR A 80 6.74 -6.11 -7.31
CA THR A 80 6.97 -7.43 -7.92
C THR A 80 5.91 -8.42 -7.49
N SER A 81 5.59 -9.42 -8.33
CA SER A 81 4.61 -10.47 -7.97
C SER A 81 4.93 -11.14 -6.64
N LYS A 82 6.22 -11.35 -6.34
CA LYS A 82 6.68 -11.91 -5.07
C LYS A 82 6.30 -11.04 -3.87
N ILE A 83 6.53 -9.73 -3.94
CA ILE A 83 6.24 -8.80 -2.83
C ILE A 83 4.72 -8.65 -2.70
N ILE A 84 3.99 -8.52 -3.82
CA ILE A 84 2.53 -8.41 -3.82
C ILE A 84 1.89 -9.64 -3.18
N LEU A 85 2.25 -10.86 -3.61
CA LEU A 85 1.71 -12.10 -3.02
C LEU A 85 2.05 -12.23 -1.54
N LYS A 86 3.26 -11.83 -1.13
CA LYS A 86 3.66 -11.82 0.28
C LYS A 86 2.85 -10.80 1.09
N ALA A 87 2.60 -9.61 0.55
CA ALA A 87 1.80 -8.57 1.19
C ALA A 87 0.36 -9.05 1.45
N TRP A 88 -0.26 -9.68 0.45
CA TRP A 88 -1.59 -10.29 0.59
C TRP A 88 -1.61 -11.38 1.66
N LYS A 89 -0.61 -12.27 1.66
CA LYS A 89 -0.49 -13.33 2.69
C LYS A 89 -0.33 -12.74 4.09
N ASN A 90 0.52 -11.73 4.24
CA ASN A 90 0.80 -11.09 5.52
C ASN A 90 -0.39 -10.26 6.04
N SER A 91 -1.24 -9.77 5.15
CA SER A 91 -2.49 -9.09 5.52
C SER A 91 -3.62 -10.04 5.92
N SER A 92 -3.39 -11.35 5.84
CA SER A 92 -4.37 -12.40 6.08
C SER A 92 -5.60 -12.41 5.17
N ILE A 93 -5.62 -11.60 4.12
CA ILE A 93 -6.76 -11.56 3.19
C ILE A 93 -6.64 -12.68 2.14
N HIS A 94 -5.42 -12.95 1.66
CA HIS A 94 -5.21 -14.00 0.67
C HIS A 94 -3.87 -14.75 0.84
N PRO A 95 -3.90 -16.06 1.19
CA PRO A 95 -5.09 -16.82 1.58
C PRO A 95 -5.73 -16.23 2.83
N LEU A 96 -7.06 -16.35 2.95
CA LEU A 96 -7.78 -15.89 4.13
C LEU A 96 -7.32 -16.69 5.35
N ASN A 97 -6.77 -16.03 6.37
CA ASN A 97 -6.40 -16.67 7.63
C ASN A 97 -6.95 -15.89 8.84
N PRO A 98 -8.13 -16.26 9.34
CA PRO A 98 -8.74 -15.56 10.48
C PRO A 98 -7.93 -15.63 11.78
N HIS A 99 -6.94 -16.52 11.87
CA HIS A 99 -6.13 -16.77 13.07
C HIS A 99 -4.78 -16.04 13.06
N LEU A 100 -4.50 -15.21 12.04
CA LEU A 100 -3.25 -14.46 11.99
C LEU A 100 -3.17 -13.37 13.07
N PHE A 101 -4.33 -12.86 13.51
CA PHE A 101 -4.46 -11.82 14.51
C PHE A 101 -5.27 -12.35 15.69
N ASN A 102 -4.96 -11.90 16.90
CA ASN A 102 -5.70 -12.22 18.13
C ASN A 102 -6.50 -11.01 18.63
N ASP A 103 -7.35 -11.17 19.65
CA ASP A 103 -8.21 -10.06 20.12
C ASP A 103 -7.42 -8.82 20.59
N GLN A 104 -6.21 -9.03 21.12
CA GLN A 104 -5.30 -7.95 21.52
C GLN A 104 -4.84 -7.12 20.31
N ASP A 105 -4.79 -7.71 19.12
CA ASP A 105 -4.44 -7.02 17.89
C ASP A 105 -5.48 -6.00 17.44
N PHE A 106 -6.72 -6.12 17.93
CA PHE A 106 -7.83 -5.23 17.62
C PHE A 106 -8.14 -4.25 18.78
N ALA A 107 -7.39 -4.34 19.89
CA ALA A 107 -7.56 -3.43 21.01
C ALA A 107 -7.12 -2.00 20.64
N PRO A 108 -7.87 -0.96 21.04
CA PRO A 108 -7.42 0.41 20.86
C PRO A 108 -6.10 0.63 21.60
N SER A 109 -5.18 1.38 20.99
CA SER A 109 -3.95 1.79 21.66
C SER A 109 -4.31 2.59 22.92
N MET A 110 -3.85 2.12 24.08
CA MET A 110 -3.97 2.87 25.36
C MET A 110 -3.11 4.13 25.35
#